data_AF-I0JNL7-F1
#
_entry.id   AF-I0JNL7-F1
#
_cell.length_a   1.000
_cell.length_b   1.000
_cell.length_c   1.000
_cell.angle_alpha   90.00
_cell.angle_beta   90.00
_cell.angle_gamma   90.00
#
_symmetry.space_group_name_H-M   'P 1'
#
loop_
_entity.id
_entity.type
_entity.pdbx_description
1 polymer ?
#
loop_
_entity_poly.entity_id
_entity_poly.type
_entity_poly.pdbx_seq_one_letter_code
_entity_poly.pdbx_strand_id
1 'polypeptide(L)'
;MRAVISKDLIGREIRQGKANDYGYEGSVEGWTQTFEYFKDQEMEWILTPQSIIPFKSNERMVIIRATLTIDGKLVEASNLFFQVFVLDSATHEWKL
;
A
#
# COMPACT_ATOMS: atom_id res chain seq x y z
N MET A 1 -0.55 8.21 7.25
CA MET A 1 -1.45 7.08 6.92
C MET A 1 -2.92 7.45 6.90
N ARG A 2 -3.50 8.00 7.99
CA ARG A 2 -4.95 8.26 8.07
C ARG A 2 -5.54 9.18 6.98
N ALA A 3 -4.74 10.06 6.37
CA ALA A 3 -5.18 10.95 5.30
C ALA A 3 -5.36 10.26 3.94
N VAL A 4 -4.61 9.16 3.68
CA VAL A 4 -4.54 8.51 2.36
C VAL A 4 -5.25 7.16 2.29
N ILE A 5 -5.60 6.59 3.44
CA ILE A 5 -6.37 5.35 3.53
C ILE A 5 -7.84 5.70 3.78
N SER A 6 -8.73 5.13 2.98
CA SER A 6 -10.18 5.17 3.15
C SER A 6 -10.60 4.44 4.42
N LYS A 7 -11.60 4.99 5.13
CA LYS A 7 -12.21 4.30 6.29
C LYS A 7 -12.90 3.00 5.90
N ASP A 8 -13.26 2.85 4.63
CA ASP A 8 -13.91 1.68 4.07
C ASP A 8 -12.91 0.67 3.48
N LEU A 9 -11.60 0.85 3.72
CA LEU A 9 -10.57 -0.05 3.21
C LEU A 9 -10.84 -1.50 3.64
N ILE A 10 -10.78 -2.40 2.65
CA ILE A 10 -10.69 -3.85 2.84
C ILE A 10 -9.39 -4.31 2.16
N GLY A 11 -8.40 -4.65 2.97
CA GLY A 11 -7.12 -5.18 2.52
C GLY A 11 -7.06 -6.70 2.66
N ARG A 12 -6.44 -7.37 1.69
CA ARG A 12 -6.08 -8.78 1.78
C ARG A 12 -4.60 -8.96 1.44
N GLU A 13 -3.86 -9.57 2.35
CA GLU A 13 -2.47 -9.97 2.12
C GLU A 13 -2.41 -11.48 1.94
N ILE A 14 -1.68 -11.94 0.92
CA ILE A 14 -1.33 -13.35 0.75
C ILE A 14 0.18 -13.48 0.96
N ARG A 15 0.58 -14.15 2.04
CA ARG A 15 1.98 -14.34 2.41
C ARG A 15 2.18 -15.74 2.96
N GLN A 16 3.22 -16.43 2.48
CA GLN A 16 3.59 -17.78 2.94
C GLN A 16 2.41 -18.77 2.92
N GLY A 17 1.57 -18.71 1.88
CA GLY A 17 0.40 -19.58 1.72
C GLY A 17 -0.78 -19.27 2.65
N LYS A 18 -0.75 -18.16 3.40
CA LYS A 18 -1.84 -17.69 4.25
C LYS A 18 -2.46 -16.42 3.68
N ALA A 19 -3.77 -16.31 3.79
CA ALA A 19 -4.51 -15.10 3.49
C ALA A 19 -4.92 -14.43 4.81
N ASN A 20 -4.60 -13.15 4.97
CA ASN A 20 -5.02 -12.32 6.09
C ASN A 20 -5.81 -11.12 5.57
N ASP A 21 -6.89 -10.79 6.25
CA ASP A 21 -7.74 -9.64 5.93
C ASP A 21 -7.54 -8.53 6.98
N TYR A 22 -7.52 -7.29 6.52
CA TYR A 22 -7.33 -6.10 7.35
C TYR A 22 -8.33 -5.01 6.97
N GLY A 23 -8.89 -4.33 7.97
CA GLY A 23 -9.67 -3.11 7.77
C GLY A 23 -8.81 -1.85 7.87
N TYR A 24 -9.47 -0.70 7.90
CA TYR A 24 -8.85 0.61 8.07
C TYR A 24 -7.88 0.70 9.26
N GLU A 25 -8.36 0.43 10.48
CA GLU A 25 -7.52 0.59 11.69
C GLU A 25 -6.34 -0.39 11.68
N GLY A 26 -6.55 -1.65 11.30
CA GLY A 26 -5.47 -2.64 11.20
C GLY A 26 -4.41 -2.25 10.16
N SER A 27 -4.83 -1.68 9.03
CA SER A 27 -3.91 -1.21 7.99
C SER A 27 -3.14 0.04 8.45
N VAL A 28 -3.81 0.99 9.10
CA VAL A 28 -3.16 2.18 9.67
C VAL A 28 -2.14 1.77 10.72
N GLU A 29 -2.51 0.88 11.65
CA GLU A 29 -1.62 0.39 12.70
C GLU A 29 -0.42 -0.38 12.11
N GLY A 30 -0.65 -1.31 11.18
CA GLY A 30 0.42 -2.08 10.56
C GLY A 30 1.44 -1.20 9.83
N TRP A 31 0.97 -0.19 9.10
CA TRP A 31 1.86 0.79 8.48
C TRP A 31 2.59 1.65 9.50
N THR A 32 1.90 2.13 10.54
CA THR A 32 2.54 2.90 11.62
C THR A 32 3.66 2.11 12.30
N GLN A 33 3.42 0.83 12.64
CA GLN A 33 4.43 -0.05 13.20
C GLN A 33 5.62 -0.27 12.24
N THR A 34 5.33 -0.42 10.94
CA THR A 34 6.37 -0.57 9.91
C THR A 34 7.26 0.68 9.82
N PHE A 35 6.67 1.87 9.75
CA PHE A 35 7.45 3.13 9.71
C PHE A 35 8.26 3.33 10.98
N GLU A 36 7.69 3.02 12.15
CA GLU A 36 8.40 3.13 13.42
C GLU A 36 9.59 2.17 13.51
N TYR A 37 9.41 0.92 13.02
CA TYR A 37 10.47 -0.08 13.01
C TYR A 37 11.68 0.33 12.14
N PHE A 38 11.43 0.99 11.02
CA PHE A 38 12.48 1.41 10.07
C PHE A 38 12.96 2.85 10.26
N LYS A 39 12.47 3.59 11.26
CA LYS A 39 12.74 5.04 11.41
C LYS A 39 14.23 5.40 11.55
N ASP A 40 15.03 4.48 12.10
CA ASP A 40 16.46 4.66 12.37
C ASP A 40 17.35 3.94 11.34
N GLN A 41 16.75 3.40 10.27
CA GLN A 41 17.44 2.68 9.19
C GLN A 41 17.39 3.49 7.89
N GLU A 42 18.44 3.37 7.06
CA GLU A 42 18.40 3.95 5.71
C GLU A 42 17.54 3.04 4.82
N MET A 43 16.23 3.29 4.85
CA MET A 43 15.24 2.52 4.10
C MET A 43 14.64 3.34 2.97
N GLU A 44 14.67 2.78 1.75
CA GLU A 44 14.03 3.38 0.58
C GLU A 44 13.09 2.38 -0.08
N TRP A 45 11.86 2.84 -0.37
CA TRP A 45 10.92 2.08 -1.18
C TRP A 45 11.25 2.20 -2.66
N ILE A 46 11.44 1.07 -3.32
CA ILE A 46 11.53 0.98 -4.77
C ILE A 46 10.17 0.55 -5.31
N LEU A 47 9.45 1.50 -5.89
CA LEU A 47 8.14 1.28 -6.50
C LEU A 47 8.29 1.15 -8.01
N THR A 48 7.79 0.05 -8.57
CA THR A 48 7.72 -0.18 -10.02
C THR A 48 6.26 -0.30 -10.44
N PRO A 49 5.63 0.78 -10.91
CA PRO A 49 4.28 0.74 -11.46
C PRO A 49 4.20 -0.27 -12.61
N GLN A 50 3.23 -1.16 -12.57
CA GLN A 50 2.98 -2.15 -13.62
C GLN A 50 1.83 -1.72 -14.51
N SER A 51 0.75 -1.22 -13.91
CA SER A 51 -0.43 -0.76 -14.66
C SER A 51 -1.31 0.18 -13.83
N ILE A 52 -2.03 1.04 -14.53
CA ILE A 52 -3.14 1.83 -13.99
C ILE A 52 -4.35 1.56 -14.88
N ILE A 53 -5.36 0.91 -14.32
CA ILE A 53 -6.55 0.45 -15.02
C ILE A 53 -7.74 1.27 -14.52
N PRO A 54 -8.33 2.16 -15.33
CA PRO A 54 -9.54 2.88 -14.93
C PRO A 54 -10.73 1.91 -14.92
N PHE A 55 -11.49 1.90 -13.83
CA PHE A 55 -12.77 1.17 -13.76
C PHE A 55 -13.95 2.09 -14.00
N LYS A 56 -13.90 3.29 -13.40
CA LYS A 56 -14.87 4.38 -13.55
C LYS A 56 -14.14 5.71 -13.53
N SER A 57 -14.87 6.83 -13.68
CA SER A 57 -14.30 8.17 -13.56
C SER A 57 -13.66 8.42 -12.18
N ASN A 58 -14.20 7.82 -11.12
CA ASN A 58 -13.78 7.99 -9.73
C ASN A 58 -13.12 6.74 -9.12
N GLU A 59 -12.82 5.70 -9.92
CA GLU A 59 -12.24 4.44 -9.43
C GLU A 59 -11.14 3.94 -10.37
N ARG A 60 -9.98 3.61 -9.82
CA ARG A 60 -8.83 3.10 -10.58
C ARG A 60 -8.17 1.95 -9.83
N MET A 61 -7.84 0.87 -10.54
CA MET A 61 -6.92 -0.13 -10.03
C MET A 61 -5.49 0.23 -10.42
N VAL A 62 -4.60 0.22 -9.45
CA VAL A 62 -3.16 0.41 -9.64
C VAL A 62 -2.46 -0.87 -9.23
N ILE A 63 -1.66 -1.40 -10.15
CA ILE A 63 -0.82 -2.58 -9.92
C ILE A 63 0.61 -2.09 -9.76
N ILE A 64 1.21 -2.33 -8.60
CA ILE A 64 2.56 -1.85 -8.25
C ILE A 64 3.36 -3.01 -7.73
N ARG A 65 4.54 -3.24 -8.30
CA ARG A 65 5.54 -4.08 -7.66
C ARG A 65 6.35 -3.18 -6.72
N ALA A 66 6.45 -3.54 -5.45
CA ALA A 66 7.29 -2.84 -4.50
C ALA A 66 8.36 -3.77 -3.93
N THR A 67 9.51 -3.20 -3.66
CA THR A 67 10.57 -3.78 -2.83
C THR A 67 11.23 -2.62 -2.10
N LEU A 68 12.23 -2.89 -1.27
CA LEU A 68 12.90 -1.88 -0.49
C LEU A 68 14.40 -2.17 -0.39
N THR A 69 15.17 -1.11 -0.23
CA THR A 69 16.57 -1.18 0.22
C THR A 69 16.62 -0.91 1.72
N ILE A 70 17.53 -1.59 2.42
CA ILE A 70 17.88 -1.30 3.82
C ILE A 70 19.40 -1.18 3.86
N ASP A 71 19.91 -0.05 4.33
CA ASP A 71 21.35 0.25 4.42
C ASP A 71 22.06 -0.02 3.08
N GLY A 72 21.43 0.44 1.99
CA GLY A 72 21.91 0.26 0.61
C GLY A 72 21.77 -1.14 0.02
N LYS A 73 21.24 -2.13 0.77
CA LYS A 73 21.06 -3.51 0.29
C LYS A 73 19.61 -3.76 -0.14
N LEU A 74 19.44 -4.24 -1.37
CA LEU A 74 18.14 -4.65 -1.89
C LEU A 74 17.62 -5.87 -1.14
N VAL A 75 16.38 -5.79 -0.64
CA VAL A 75 15.67 -6.93 -0.08
C VAL A 75 15.15 -7.80 -1.22
N GLU A 76 15.44 -9.10 -1.17
CA GLU A 76 15.04 -10.06 -2.21
C GLU A 76 13.51 -10.14 -2.36
N ALA A 77 12.78 -9.97 -1.25
CA ALA A 77 11.33 -9.98 -1.27
C ALA A 77 10.79 -8.78 -2.08
N SER A 78 9.91 -9.10 -3.04
CA SER A 78 9.17 -8.10 -3.79
C SER A 78 7.68 -8.44 -3.73
N ASN A 79 6.91 -7.51 -3.20
CA ASN A 79 5.46 -7.64 -3.07
C ASN A 79 4.79 -7.05 -4.31
N LEU A 80 3.73 -7.72 -4.80
CA LEU A 80 2.88 -7.21 -5.85
C LEU A 80 1.57 -6.74 -5.26
N PHE A 81 1.29 -5.45 -5.36
CA PHE A 81 0.11 -4.81 -4.83
C PHE A 81 -0.92 -4.60 -5.94
N PHE A 82 -2.15 -4.99 -5.66
CA PHE A 82 -3.33 -4.65 -6.46
C PHE A 82 -4.18 -3.74 -5.58
N GLN A 83 -4.23 -2.46 -5.92
CA GLN A 83 -4.84 -1.45 -5.07
C GLN A 83 -5.92 -0.72 -5.85
N VAL A 84 -7.14 -0.71 -5.32
CA VAL A 84 -8.21 0.11 -5.88
C VAL A 84 -8.19 1.44 -5.15
N PHE A 85 -8.08 2.52 -5.91
CA PHE A 85 -8.21 3.87 -5.40
C PHE A 85 -9.57 4.44 -5.80
N VAL A 86 -10.19 5.13 -4.86
CA VAL A 86 -11.45 5.85 -5.05
C VAL A 86 -11.21 7.34 -4.86
N LEU A 87 -11.73 8.16 -5.77
CA LEU A 87 -11.70 9.61 -5.65
C LEU A 87 -12.73 10.05 -4.60
N ASP A 88 -12.25 10.63 -3.51
CA ASP A 88 -13.08 11.21 -2.47
C ASP A 88 -13.72 12.50 -2.98
N SER A 89 -15.05 12.55 -3.02
CA SER A 89 -15.79 13.69 -3.61
C SER A 89 -15.71 14.98 -2.80
N ALA A 90 -15.41 14.90 -1.49
CA ALA A 90 -15.31 16.07 -0.64
C ALA A 90 -13.93 16.74 -0.77
N THR A 91 -12.88 15.93 -0.82
CA THR A 91 -11.48 16.39 -0.84
C THR A 91 -10.87 16.43 -2.24
N HIS A 92 -11.47 15.76 -3.23
CA HIS A 92 -10.94 15.58 -4.58
C HIS A 92 -9.59 14.86 -4.61
N GLU A 93 -9.32 14.02 -3.61
CA GLU A 93 -8.11 13.22 -3.47
C GLU A 93 -8.39 11.73 -3.69
N TRP A 94 -7.43 11.02 -4.30
CA TRP A 94 -7.50 9.56 -4.41
C TRP A 94 -7.14 8.92 -3.08
N LYS A 95 -8.03 8.07 -2.56
CA LYS A 95 -7.80 7.30 -1.34
C LYS A 95 -7.80 5.81 -1.66
N LEU A 96 -6.97 5.08 -0.94
CA LEU A 96 -6.92 3.62 -0.97
C LEU A 96 -8.13 3.04 -0.24
#